data_AF-A0A9E7JDL0-F1
#
_entry.id   AF-A0A9E7JDL0-F1
#
_cell.length_a   1.000
_cell.length_b   1.000
_cell.length_c   1.000
_cell.angle_alpha   90.00
_cell.angle_beta   90.00
_cell.angle_gamma   90.00
#
_symmetry.space_group_name_H-M   'P 1'
#
loop_
_entity.id
_entity.type
_entity.pdbx_description
1 polymer ?
#
loop_
_entity_poly.entity_id
_entity_poly.type
_entity_poly.pdbx_seq_one_letter_code
_entity_poly.pdbx_strand_id
1 'polypeptide(L)'
;MAKSNPLPLFLLLLLVFLCSSNTVSPISENEVDSAIAALRSSGYALFGNGIAVSDLLFDLLHHGPNASFTFFAPTDAALFALDMAYPAAAYLRVLRQHVAVRRLTHHSLRSIPSGTPVPTLLLSRDLIISNRRDPVGGEGLDVATVDGVDVVLPGIIRCKDLAVHGLNGILAPRKSEASDGIPYERPGSPYKHLPPDGFDHTPDSWTPAASPAMDLSPIVPDAAAPVPMPAYPYPITLPPSFLDESYSPRSKSGWKGRHRGTGKVGASPTSSPAAGSPPSPPQQGMGDAP
;
A
#
# COMPACT_ATOMS: atom_id res chain seq x y z
N MET A 1 72.02 -2.98 18.84
CA MET A 1 70.72 -3.46 18.29
C MET A 1 69.64 -3.11 19.30
N ALA A 2 68.80 -2.11 19.01
CA ALA A 2 67.72 -1.70 19.91
C ALA A 2 66.52 -2.64 19.72
N LYS A 3 65.97 -3.15 20.83
CA LYS A 3 64.83 -4.08 20.84
C LYS A 3 63.55 -3.26 20.71
N SER A 4 62.88 -3.34 19.56
CA SER A 4 61.61 -2.65 19.34
C SER A 4 60.50 -3.32 20.17
N ASN A 5 59.76 -2.52 20.93
CA ASN A 5 58.62 -2.98 21.71
C ASN A 5 57.37 -3.03 20.81
N PRO A 6 56.67 -4.18 20.69
CA PRO A 6 55.51 -4.31 19.81
C PRO A 6 54.20 -3.76 20.40
N LEU A 7 54.18 -3.44 21.70
CA LEU A 7 53.02 -2.89 22.43
C LEU A 7 52.36 -1.66 21.78
N PRO A 8 53.09 -0.60 21.37
CA PRO A 8 52.46 0.58 20.75
C PRO A 8 51.81 0.28 19.41
N LEU A 9 52.37 -0.65 18.61
CA LEU A 9 51.79 -1.06 17.34
C LEU A 9 50.48 -1.82 17.56
N PHE A 10 50.46 -2.70 18.55
CA PHE A 10 49.26 -3.48 18.91
C PHE A 10 48.15 -2.57 19.43
N LEU A 11 48.50 -1.57 20.26
CA LEU A 11 47.53 -0.59 20.76
C LEU A 11 46.96 0.27 19.62
N LEU A 12 47.80 0.69 18.68
CA LEU A 12 47.38 1.43 17.48
C LEU A 12 46.44 0.59 16.60
N LEU A 13 46.76 -0.68 16.37
CA LEU A 13 45.91 -1.61 15.61
C LEU A 13 44.57 -1.86 16.31
N LEU A 14 44.57 -2.01 17.63
CA LEU A 14 43.35 -2.17 18.43
C LEU A 14 42.49 -0.90 18.35
N LEU A 15 43.10 0.28 18.43
CA LEU A 15 42.41 1.56 18.35
C LEU A 15 41.87 1.82 16.94
N VAL A 16 42.61 1.46 15.89
CA VAL A 16 42.11 1.47 14.51
C VAL A 16 40.97 0.47 14.32
N PHE A 17 41.05 -0.73 14.89
CA PHE A 17 39.98 -1.74 14.83
C PHE A 17 38.72 -1.30 15.58
N LEU A 18 38.87 -0.68 16.75
CA LEU A 18 37.78 -0.08 17.53
C LEU A 18 37.16 1.11 16.79
N CYS A 19 37.97 1.97 16.16
CA CYS A 19 37.49 3.06 15.32
C CYS A 19 36.89 2.60 13.97
N SER A 20 37.30 1.43 13.48
CA SER A 20 36.75 0.79 12.26
C SER A 20 35.53 -0.09 12.56
N SER A 21 35.15 -0.22 13.84
CA SER A 21 33.87 -0.81 14.20
C SER A 21 32.79 0.12 13.64
N ASN A 22 32.15 -0.30 12.55
CA ASN A 22 31.16 0.46 11.81
C ASN A 22 30.28 1.25 12.80
N THR A 23 30.37 2.58 12.78
CA THR A 23 29.43 3.41 13.55
C THR A 23 28.06 3.16 12.95
N VAL A 24 27.28 2.32 13.63
CA VAL A 24 25.93 1.98 13.23
C VAL A 24 25.05 3.18 13.53
N SER A 25 24.69 3.92 12.50
CA SER A 25 23.71 4.99 12.63
C SER A 25 22.30 4.38 12.67
N PRO A 26 21.40 4.87 13.53
CA PRO A 26 19.97 4.59 13.42
C PRO A 26 19.44 5.11 12.08
N ILE A 27 18.23 4.68 11.71
CA ILE A 27 17.53 5.24 10.55
C ILE A 27 17.50 6.77 10.68
N SER A 28 17.85 7.44 9.59
CA SER A 28 18.02 8.89 9.61
C SER A 28 16.71 9.61 9.30
N GLU A 29 16.47 10.78 9.91
CA GLU A 29 15.26 11.57 9.67
C GLU A 29 15.08 11.89 8.17
N ASN A 30 16.16 12.19 7.46
CA ASN A 30 16.14 12.43 6.02
C ASN A 30 15.70 11.22 5.20
N GLU A 31 15.98 9.99 5.63
CA GLU A 31 15.46 8.79 4.96
C GLU A 31 13.96 8.66 5.16
N VAL A 32 13.46 8.96 6.37
CA VAL A 32 12.02 8.94 6.67
C VAL A 32 11.30 10.05 5.90
N ASP A 33 11.84 11.28 5.88
CA ASP A 33 11.29 12.41 5.12
C ASP A 33 11.25 12.12 3.62
N SER A 34 12.31 11.53 3.08
CA SER A 34 12.36 11.11 1.67
C SER A 34 11.30 10.07 1.36
N ALA A 35 11.08 9.11 2.27
CA ALA A 35 10.01 8.12 2.12
C ALA A 35 8.61 8.76 2.19
N ILE A 36 8.37 9.69 3.12
CA ILE A 36 7.10 10.42 3.22
C ILE A 36 6.83 11.23 1.93
N ALA A 37 7.85 11.92 1.39
CA ALA A 37 7.74 12.64 0.13
C ALA A 37 7.42 11.70 -1.04
N ALA A 38 8.12 10.55 -1.11
CA ALA A 38 7.88 9.55 -2.15
C ALA A 38 6.47 8.95 -2.08
N LEU A 39 5.98 8.63 -0.87
CA LEU A 39 4.61 8.16 -0.62
C LEU A 39 3.57 9.15 -1.13
N ARG A 40 3.73 10.45 -0.79
CA ARG A 40 2.82 11.52 -1.26
C ARG A 40 2.81 11.62 -2.79
N SER A 41 3.98 11.60 -3.42
CA SER A 41 4.09 11.68 -4.89
C SER A 41 3.54 10.44 -5.62
N SER A 42 3.40 9.31 -4.89
CA SER A 42 2.98 8.02 -5.44
C SER A 42 1.51 7.67 -5.14
N GLY A 43 0.73 8.58 -4.53
CA GLY A 43 -0.70 8.36 -4.22
C GLY A 43 -0.97 7.60 -2.91
N TYR A 44 -0.01 7.62 -1.99
CA TYR A 44 -0.10 7.03 -0.64
C TYR A 44 0.09 8.12 0.42
N ALA A 45 -0.49 9.29 0.19
CA ALA A 45 -0.22 10.50 0.97
C ALA A 45 -0.72 10.39 2.42
N LEU A 46 -1.83 9.72 2.65
CA LEU A 46 -2.39 9.55 4.00
C LEU A 46 -1.50 8.68 4.88
N PHE A 47 -0.88 7.65 4.31
CA PHE A 47 0.07 6.83 5.07
C PHE A 47 1.32 7.64 5.46
N GLY A 48 1.90 8.38 4.51
CA GLY A 48 3.04 9.26 4.79
C GLY A 48 2.72 10.35 5.82
N ASN A 49 1.54 10.96 5.72
CA ASN A 49 1.07 11.94 6.72
C ASN A 49 0.85 11.29 8.09
N GLY A 50 0.25 10.09 8.12
CA GLY A 50 0.03 9.33 9.34
C GLY A 50 1.34 9.04 10.09
N ILE A 51 2.41 8.68 9.37
CA ILE A 51 3.75 8.55 9.95
C ILE A 51 4.22 9.90 10.53
N ALA A 52 4.15 10.98 9.74
CA ALA A 52 4.69 12.28 10.11
C ALA A 52 4.03 12.91 11.36
N VAL A 53 2.75 12.63 11.60
CA VAL A 53 1.97 13.28 12.69
C VAL A 53 1.74 12.39 13.90
N SER A 54 2.18 11.12 13.87
CA SER A 54 1.96 10.18 14.97
C SER A 54 3.25 9.82 15.70
N ASP A 55 3.09 9.13 16.82
CA ASP A 55 4.17 8.52 17.60
C ASP A 55 4.92 7.43 16.82
N LEU A 56 4.40 6.98 15.67
CA LEU A 56 5.11 6.06 14.77
C LEU A 56 6.44 6.62 14.29
N LEU A 57 6.56 7.94 14.05
CA LEU A 57 7.84 8.56 13.69
C LEU A 57 8.87 8.38 14.82
N PHE A 58 8.44 8.55 16.06
CA PHE A 58 9.30 8.34 17.21
C PHE A 58 9.74 6.88 17.32
N ASP A 59 8.80 5.93 17.14
CA ASP A 59 9.09 4.50 17.13
C ASP A 59 10.14 4.14 16.06
N LEU A 60 10.06 4.73 14.87
CA LEU A 60 11.00 4.51 13.77
C LEU A 60 12.42 5.00 14.12
N LEU A 61 12.52 6.25 14.58
CA LEU A 61 13.81 6.89 14.85
C LEU A 61 14.52 6.30 16.09
N HIS A 62 13.77 5.74 17.04
CA HIS A 62 14.29 5.30 18.34
C HIS A 62 14.19 3.79 18.60
N HIS A 63 13.81 2.98 17.60
CA HIS A 63 13.69 1.52 17.75
C HIS A 63 14.98 0.82 18.21
N GLY A 64 16.14 1.41 17.89
CA GLY A 64 17.45 0.93 18.33
C GLY A 64 18.51 0.91 17.22
N PRO A 65 19.77 0.59 17.57
CA PRO A 65 20.85 0.49 16.61
C PRO A 65 20.61 -0.69 15.65
N ASN A 66 20.92 -0.50 14.36
CA ASN A 66 20.70 -1.46 13.27
C ASN A 66 19.23 -1.71 12.90
N ALA A 67 18.28 -0.89 13.38
CA ALA A 67 16.90 -1.01 12.96
C ALA A 67 16.77 -0.70 11.46
N SER A 68 16.08 -1.58 10.73
CA SER A 68 15.78 -1.38 9.32
C SER A 68 14.33 -1.75 9.07
N PHE A 69 13.67 -1.00 8.19
CA PHE A 69 12.22 -1.06 8.06
C PHE A 69 11.79 -1.25 6.61
N THR A 70 10.59 -1.80 6.48
CA THR A 70 9.84 -1.75 5.23
C THR A 70 8.45 -1.19 5.48
N PHE A 71 8.09 -0.17 4.71
CA PHE A 71 6.74 0.37 4.66
C PHE A 71 5.95 -0.35 3.58
N PHE A 72 4.84 -0.94 3.99
CA PHE A 72 3.80 -1.43 3.08
C PHE A 72 2.66 -0.43 3.10
N ALA A 73 2.68 0.52 2.19
CA ALA A 73 1.76 1.64 2.19
C ALA A 73 0.37 1.22 1.71
N PRO A 74 -0.68 1.33 2.54
CA PRO A 74 -2.05 1.08 2.12
C PRO A 74 -2.59 2.23 1.26
N THR A 75 -3.59 1.95 0.43
CA THR A 75 -4.21 3.01 -0.39
C THR A 75 -4.87 4.08 0.47
N ASP A 76 -4.83 5.33 0.00
CA ASP A 76 -5.44 6.46 0.71
C ASP A 76 -6.95 6.23 0.95
N ALA A 77 -7.67 5.64 -0.01
CA ALA A 77 -9.08 5.31 0.16
C ALA A 77 -9.32 4.31 1.32
N ALA A 78 -8.44 3.33 1.50
CA ALA A 78 -8.59 2.33 2.56
C ALA A 78 -8.23 2.91 3.94
N LEU A 79 -7.22 3.77 4.04
CA LEU A 79 -6.92 4.50 5.28
C LEU A 79 -8.02 5.48 5.66
N PHE A 80 -8.57 6.20 4.68
CA PHE A 80 -9.70 7.10 4.92
C PHE A 80 -10.91 6.35 5.48
N ALA A 81 -11.26 5.20 4.88
CA ALA A 81 -12.34 4.36 5.39
C ALA A 81 -12.08 3.84 6.81
N LEU A 82 -10.82 3.51 7.13
CA LEU A 82 -10.42 3.09 8.48
C LEU A 82 -10.63 4.22 9.50
N ASP A 83 -10.18 5.43 9.18
CA ASP A 83 -10.28 6.61 10.06
C ASP A 83 -11.75 6.96 10.36
N MET A 84 -12.66 6.75 9.42
CA MET A 84 -14.09 6.98 9.62
C MET A 84 -14.78 5.88 10.45
N ALA A 85 -14.24 4.67 10.45
CA ALA A 85 -14.90 3.50 11.06
C ALA A 85 -14.32 3.12 12.43
N TYR A 86 -13.12 3.56 12.77
CA TYR A 86 -12.38 3.10 13.94
C TYR A 86 -11.81 4.27 14.76
N PRO A 87 -11.62 4.08 16.09
CA PRO A 87 -10.98 5.09 16.92
C PRO A 87 -9.49 5.28 16.56
N ALA A 88 -8.94 6.44 16.93
CA ALA A 88 -7.54 6.80 16.67
C ALA A 88 -6.52 5.74 17.16
N ALA A 89 -6.79 5.09 18.31
CA ALA A 89 -5.92 4.03 18.82
C ALA A 89 -5.86 2.81 17.87
N ALA A 90 -6.98 2.44 17.26
CA ALA A 90 -7.00 1.36 16.27
C ALA A 90 -6.33 1.80 14.96
N TYR A 91 -6.52 3.05 14.54
CA TYR A 91 -5.81 3.63 13.39
C TYR A 91 -4.28 3.52 13.56
N LEU A 92 -3.74 3.94 14.71
CA LEU A 92 -2.29 3.86 14.99
C LEU A 92 -1.76 2.42 15.03
N ARG A 93 -2.54 1.46 15.57
CA ARG A 93 -2.16 0.04 15.54
C ARG A 93 -2.05 -0.48 14.11
N VAL A 94 -3.00 -0.08 13.25
CA VAL A 94 -2.96 -0.44 11.83
C VAL A 94 -1.76 0.19 11.14
N LEU A 95 -1.43 1.46 11.41
CA LEU A 95 -0.21 2.07 10.86
C LEU A 95 1.06 1.29 11.24
N ARG A 96 1.19 0.89 12.53
CA ARG A 96 2.31 0.07 13.02
C ARG A 96 2.38 -1.30 12.35
N GLN A 97 1.24 -1.92 12.07
CA GLN A 97 1.18 -3.20 11.34
C GLN A 97 1.72 -3.07 9.90
N HIS A 98 1.58 -1.91 9.26
CA HIS A 98 2.10 -1.66 7.91
C HIS A 98 3.61 -1.38 7.87
N VAL A 99 4.29 -1.44 9.02
CA VAL A 99 5.75 -1.28 9.13
C VAL A 99 6.38 -2.59 9.58
N ALA A 100 7.10 -3.26 8.69
CA ALA A 100 7.91 -4.43 9.01
C ALA A 100 9.26 -4.03 9.61
N VAL A 101 9.71 -4.73 10.66
CA VAL A 101 11.02 -4.56 11.34
C VAL A 101 12.10 -5.36 10.61
N ARG A 102 12.15 -5.17 9.29
CA ARG A 102 13.21 -5.67 8.41
C ARG A 102 13.11 -4.95 7.08
N ARG A 103 14.23 -4.48 6.55
CA ARG A 103 14.27 -3.97 5.19
C ARG A 103 14.19 -5.09 4.15
N LEU A 104 13.04 -5.15 3.49
CA LEU A 104 12.72 -5.97 2.34
C LEU A 104 12.73 -5.10 1.08
N THR A 105 13.73 -5.30 0.21
CA THR A 105 13.72 -4.65 -1.11
C THR A 105 12.78 -5.37 -2.08
N HIS A 106 12.46 -4.78 -3.22
CA HIS A 106 11.67 -5.46 -4.25
C HIS A 106 12.29 -6.79 -4.69
N HIS A 107 13.62 -6.87 -4.80
CA HIS A 107 14.31 -8.13 -5.06
C HIS A 107 14.09 -9.13 -3.92
N SER A 108 14.22 -8.67 -2.66
CA SER A 108 14.04 -9.53 -1.47
C SER A 108 12.62 -10.09 -1.38
N LEU A 109 11.59 -9.29 -1.70
CA LEU A 109 10.19 -9.73 -1.73
C LEU A 109 9.95 -10.85 -2.76
N ARG A 110 10.64 -10.82 -3.90
CA ARG A 110 10.51 -11.87 -4.93
C ARG A 110 11.29 -13.14 -4.58
N SER A 111 12.40 -13.00 -3.86
CA SER A 111 13.26 -14.14 -3.51
C SER A 111 12.88 -14.81 -2.19
N ILE A 112 12.08 -14.15 -1.34
CA ILE A 112 11.73 -14.69 -0.03
C ILE A 112 10.78 -15.89 -0.20
N PRO A 113 10.95 -16.98 0.57
CA PRO A 113 10.04 -18.11 0.53
C PRO A 113 8.61 -17.67 0.87
N SER A 114 7.63 -18.14 0.10
CA SER A 114 6.22 -17.88 0.41
C SER A 114 5.84 -18.45 1.77
N GLY A 115 5.05 -17.71 2.53
CA GLY A 115 4.68 -18.05 3.91
C GLY A 115 5.68 -17.55 4.96
N THR A 116 6.70 -16.78 4.59
CA THR A 116 7.68 -16.28 5.57
C THR A 116 7.03 -15.24 6.50
N PRO A 117 7.06 -15.45 7.83
CA PRO A 117 6.62 -14.45 8.80
C PRO A 117 7.63 -13.32 8.92
N VAL A 118 7.14 -12.09 9.05
CA VAL A 118 7.95 -10.88 9.17
C VAL A 118 7.41 -10.02 10.31
N PRO A 119 8.20 -9.74 11.36
CA PRO A 119 7.74 -8.96 12.49
C PRO A 119 7.41 -7.52 12.07
N THR A 120 6.45 -6.91 12.76
CA THR A 120 6.03 -5.51 12.56
C THR A 120 6.27 -4.67 13.81
N LEU A 121 6.12 -3.34 13.67
CA LEU A 121 6.09 -2.44 14.81
C LEU A 121 4.85 -2.66 15.71
N LEU A 122 3.85 -3.40 15.24
CA LEU A 122 2.82 -3.96 16.10
C LEU A 122 3.29 -5.31 16.63
N LEU A 123 3.93 -5.33 17.81
CA LEU A 123 4.61 -6.50 18.40
C LEU A 123 3.79 -7.82 18.47
N SER A 124 2.47 -7.73 18.44
CA SER A 124 1.57 -8.89 18.45
C SER A 124 1.30 -9.47 17.05
N ARG A 125 1.95 -8.93 16.01
CA ARG A 125 1.62 -9.24 14.62
C ARG A 125 2.83 -9.34 13.71
N ASP A 126 2.90 -10.49 13.06
CA ASP A 126 3.78 -10.74 11.92
C ASP A 126 2.98 -10.64 10.62
N LEU A 127 3.63 -10.19 9.56
CA LEU A 127 3.12 -10.23 8.18
C LEU A 127 3.56 -11.52 7.51
N ILE A 128 2.67 -12.10 6.71
CA ILE A 128 2.98 -13.24 5.87
C ILE A 128 3.27 -12.75 4.45
N ILE A 129 4.52 -12.91 4.02
CA ILE A 129 4.92 -12.59 2.64
C ILE A 129 4.73 -13.84 1.78
N SER A 130 4.05 -13.69 0.65
CA SER A 130 3.84 -14.78 -0.32
C SER A 130 3.96 -14.28 -1.75
N ASN A 131 4.45 -15.13 -2.65
CA ASN A 131 4.44 -14.87 -4.09
C ASN A 131 3.33 -15.69 -4.75
N ARG A 132 2.50 -15.04 -5.57
CA ARG A 132 1.41 -15.64 -6.31
C ARG A 132 1.62 -15.40 -7.80
N ARG A 133 1.37 -16.43 -8.62
CA ARG A 133 1.35 -16.29 -10.08
C ARG A 133 0.18 -15.40 -10.51
N ASP A 134 0.46 -14.36 -11.28
CA ASP A 134 -0.57 -13.56 -11.95
C ASP A 134 -1.25 -14.40 -13.05
N PRO A 135 -2.57 -14.66 -12.96
CA PRO A 135 -3.30 -15.39 -14.00
C PRO A 135 -3.65 -14.51 -15.23
N VAL A 136 -3.51 -13.18 -15.15
CA VAL A 136 -3.93 -12.23 -16.20
C VAL A 136 -2.73 -11.65 -16.96
N GLY A 137 -1.60 -11.47 -16.30
CA GLY A 137 -0.32 -11.13 -16.91
C GLY A 137 0.26 -12.32 -17.69
N GLY A 138 0.14 -12.31 -19.01
CA GLY A 138 0.85 -13.26 -19.87
C GLY A 138 2.35 -13.25 -19.54
N GLU A 139 2.89 -14.45 -19.29
CA GLU A 139 4.23 -14.74 -18.79
C GLU A 139 4.52 -14.37 -17.32
N GLY A 140 4.03 -15.20 -16.40
CA GLY A 140 4.83 -15.70 -15.26
C GLY A 140 5.40 -14.70 -14.26
N LEU A 141 4.92 -13.46 -14.23
CA LEU A 141 5.33 -12.49 -13.22
C LEU A 141 4.66 -12.85 -11.89
N ASP A 142 5.46 -13.38 -10.97
CA ASP A 142 5.04 -13.59 -9.60
C ASP A 142 4.78 -12.22 -8.94
N VAL A 143 3.54 -12.03 -8.47
CA VAL A 143 3.11 -10.88 -7.69
C VAL A 143 3.35 -11.18 -6.22
N ALA A 144 4.13 -10.32 -5.57
CA ALA A 144 4.33 -10.38 -4.13
C ALA A 144 3.06 -9.89 -3.40
N THR A 145 2.71 -10.58 -2.33
CA THR A 145 1.55 -10.29 -1.48
C THR A 145 1.98 -10.23 -0.02
N VAL A 146 1.29 -9.41 0.76
CA VAL A 146 1.49 -9.21 2.20
C VAL A 146 0.17 -9.45 2.90
N ASP A 147 0.09 -10.50 3.73
CA ASP A 147 -1.19 -10.99 4.30
C ASP A 147 -2.29 -11.17 3.22
N GLY A 148 -1.89 -11.55 1.99
CA GLY A 148 -2.81 -11.71 0.86
C GLY A 148 -3.21 -10.42 0.14
N VAL A 149 -2.67 -9.26 0.53
CA VAL A 149 -2.85 -7.98 -0.19
C VAL A 149 -1.71 -7.80 -1.20
N ASP A 150 -2.05 -7.51 -2.46
CA ASP A 150 -1.07 -7.38 -3.53
C ASP A 150 -0.16 -6.17 -3.35
N VAL A 151 1.13 -6.34 -3.61
CA VAL A 151 2.11 -5.26 -3.75
C VAL A 151 2.08 -4.76 -5.19
N VAL A 152 1.35 -3.68 -5.43
CA VAL A 152 1.16 -3.12 -6.79
C VAL A 152 2.19 -2.07 -7.18
N LEU A 153 2.84 -1.44 -6.21
CA LEU A 153 3.91 -0.47 -6.49
C LEU A 153 5.17 -0.81 -5.70
N PRO A 154 5.97 -1.79 -6.14
CA PRO A 154 7.14 -2.19 -5.40
C PRO A 154 8.29 -1.18 -5.55
N GLY A 155 8.97 -0.85 -4.44
CA GLY A 155 10.22 -0.09 -4.48
C GLY A 155 10.05 1.39 -4.76
N ILE A 156 9.00 2.01 -4.21
CA ILE A 156 8.71 3.46 -4.28
C ILE A 156 9.96 4.29 -3.94
N ILE A 157 10.70 3.86 -2.91
CA ILE A 157 12.03 4.40 -2.60
C ILE A 157 12.93 3.30 -2.07
N ARG A 158 14.23 3.49 -2.25
CA ARG A 158 15.29 2.60 -1.77
C ARG A 158 16.32 3.41 -1.00
N CYS A 159 16.20 3.40 0.32
CA CYS A 159 17.17 3.95 1.25
C CYS A 159 18.08 2.84 1.78
N LYS A 160 19.06 3.18 2.64
CA LYS A 160 20.00 2.20 3.20
C LYS A 160 19.27 1.27 4.16
N ASP A 161 18.52 1.87 5.10
CA ASP A 161 17.85 1.16 6.19
C ASP A 161 16.32 1.18 6.05
N LEU A 162 15.79 1.77 4.97
CA LEU A 162 14.36 1.83 4.65
C LEU A 162 14.05 1.38 3.22
N ALA A 163 12.94 0.65 3.05
CA ALA A 163 12.33 0.36 1.75
C ALA A 163 10.82 0.64 1.81
N VAL A 164 10.23 1.02 0.67
CA VAL A 164 8.80 1.35 0.59
C VAL A 164 8.14 0.64 -0.58
N HIS A 165 6.97 0.07 -0.34
CA HIS A 165 6.13 -0.63 -1.31
C HIS A 165 4.68 -0.18 -1.15
N GLY A 166 3.99 0.08 -2.25
CA GLY A 166 2.55 0.37 -2.26
C GLY A 166 1.71 -0.89 -2.39
N LEU A 167 0.67 -0.98 -1.56
CA LEU A 167 -0.31 -2.07 -1.53
C LEU A 167 -1.59 -1.71 -2.30
N ASN A 168 -2.29 -2.73 -2.80
CA ASN A 168 -3.63 -2.59 -3.38
C ASN A 168 -4.75 -2.77 -2.34
N GLY A 169 -4.67 -2.03 -1.24
CA GLY A 169 -5.65 -2.11 -0.16
C GLY A 169 -5.02 -1.79 1.19
N ILE A 170 -5.53 -2.44 2.24
CA ILE A 170 -5.06 -2.29 3.62
C ILE A 170 -4.94 -3.66 4.27
N LEU A 171 -3.92 -3.85 5.11
CA LEU A 171 -3.78 -5.06 5.88
C LEU A 171 -4.89 -5.13 6.94
N ALA A 172 -5.65 -6.22 6.95
CA ALA A 172 -6.87 -6.33 7.76
C ALA A 172 -6.57 -6.14 9.27
N PRO A 173 -7.26 -5.23 10.00
CA PRO A 173 -7.20 -5.16 11.46
C PRO A 173 -7.76 -6.45 12.07
N ARG A 174 -7.33 -6.86 13.27
CA ARG A 174 -7.96 -8.05 13.91
C ARG A 174 -9.37 -7.68 14.39
N LYS A 175 -10.31 -8.62 14.23
CA LYS A 175 -11.70 -8.47 14.74
C LYS A 175 -11.78 -8.18 16.25
N SER A 176 -10.81 -8.63 17.05
CA SER A 176 -10.77 -8.34 18.50
C SER A 176 -10.32 -6.90 18.83
N GLU A 177 -9.64 -6.22 17.91
CA GLU A 177 -9.16 -4.85 18.09
C GLU A 177 -10.28 -3.81 17.88
N ALA A 178 -11.37 -4.24 17.24
CA ALA A 178 -12.62 -3.48 17.16
C ALA A 178 -13.45 -3.56 18.46
N SER A 179 -13.18 -4.55 19.32
CA SER A 179 -13.95 -4.82 20.55
C SER A 179 -13.22 -4.46 21.85
N ASP A 180 -11.89 -4.25 21.80
CA ASP A 180 -11.07 -3.97 22.99
C ASP A 180 -11.07 -2.49 23.44
N GLY A 181 -12.01 -1.69 22.93
CA GLY A 181 -12.18 -0.30 23.32
C GLY A 181 -13.65 0.09 23.37
N ILE A 182 -14.23 -0.02 24.58
CA ILE A 182 -15.57 0.44 24.99
C ILE A 182 -16.72 -0.38 24.35
N PRO A 183 -17.69 -0.91 25.15
CA PRO A 183 -18.95 -1.34 24.59
C PRO A 183 -19.57 -0.12 23.92
N TYR A 184 -19.64 -0.12 22.59
CA TYR A 184 -20.67 0.66 21.93
C TYR A 184 -21.98 0.03 22.41
N GLU A 185 -22.56 0.60 23.48
CA GLU A 185 -24.00 0.60 23.64
C GLU A 185 -24.52 1.12 22.30
N ARG A 186 -25.07 0.21 21.48
CA ARG A 186 -25.92 0.56 20.35
C ARG A 186 -26.81 1.71 20.85
N PRO A 187 -26.85 2.89 20.19
CA PRO A 187 -27.70 3.97 20.64
C PRO A 187 -29.10 3.42 20.82
N GLY A 188 -29.49 3.26 22.08
CA GLY A 188 -30.84 2.89 22.44
C GLY A 188 -31.74 3.91 21.78
N SER A 189 -32.78 3.43 21.12
CA SER A 189 -33.92 4.24 20.70
C SER A 189 -34.19 5.34 21.74
N PRO A 190 -34.20 6.63 21.37
CA PRO A 190 -34.23 7.74 22.33
C PRO A 190 -35.65 7.99 22.86
N TYR A 191 -36.34 6.95 23.34
CA TYR A 191 -37.68 7.07 23.92
C TYR A 191 -37.84 6.10 25.10
N LYS A 192 -37.14 6.32 26.21
CA LYS A 192 -37.47 5.62 27.47
C LYS A 192 -37.48 6.45 28.74
N HIS A 193 -37.28 7.77 28.68
CA HIS A 193 -37.41 8.62 29.87
C HIS A 193 -38.21 9.87 29.58
N LEU A 194 -39.53 9.75 29.64
CA LEU A 194 -40.44 10.85 29.98
C LEU A 194 -41.34 10.37 31.14
N PRO A 195 -41.63 11.24 32.13
CA PRO A 195 -42.58 10.92 33.20
C PRO A 195 -44.02 10.85 32.65
N PRO A 196 -44.94 10.15 33.34
CA PRO A 196 -46.30 10.02 32.87
C PRO A 196 -47.12 11.24 33.31
N ASP A 197 -47.17 12.27 32.48
CA ASP A 197 -48.19 13.30 32.61
C ASP A 197 -49.15 13.20 31.43
N GLY A 198 -50.37 12.79 31.76
CA GLY A 198 -51.44 12.58 30.80
C GLY A 198 -51.94 13.89 30.23
N PHE A 199 -52.05 13.94 28.90
CA PHE A 199 -53.12 14.68 28.23
C PHE A 199 -53.54 13.89 26.99
N ASP A 200 -54.84 13.67 26.95
CA ASP A 200 -55.63 12.91 26.01
C ASP A 200 -55.88 13.76 24.76
N HIS A 201 -55.27 13.45 23.61
CA HIS A 201 -55.68 14.00 22.32
C HIS A 201 -55.43 13.03 21.15
N THR A 202 -56.49 12.86 20.36
CA THR A 202 -56.70 11.99 19.19
C THR A 202 -55.80 12.29 17.98
N PRO A 203 -55.49 11.31 17.11
CA PRO A 203 -54.55 11.49 16.02
C PRO A 203 -55.27 11.81 14.70
N ASP A 204 -55.65 13.06 14.46
CA ASP A 204 -56.12 13.52 13.14
C ASP A 204 -55.88 15.03 12.94
N SER A 205 -54.64 15.43 12.64
CA SER A 205 -54.32 16.54 11.73
C SER A 205 -52.82 16.83 11.75
N TRP A 206 -52.07 16.31 10.78
CA TRP A 206 -50.79 16.89 10.41
C TRP A 206 -50.77 17.08 8.90
N THR A 207 -51.13 18.29 8.47
CA THR A 207 -50.75 18.81 7.16
C THR A 207 -49.31 19.32 7.26
N PRO A 208 -48.39 18.92 6.37
CA PRO A 208 -47.05 19.48 6.37
C PRO A 208 -47.11 20.95 5.95
N ALA A 209 -46.53 21.82 6.78
CA ALA A 209 -46.33 23.22 6.46
C ALA A 209 -45.44 23.35 5.21
N ALA A 210 -45.80 24.26 4.31
CA ALA A 210 -45.04 24.56 3.11
C ALA A 210 -43.61 24.99 3.46
N SER A 211 -42.63 24.35 2.82
CA SER A 211 -41.23 24.78 2.86
C SER A 211 -41.09 26.23 2.41
N PRO A 212 -40.23 27.05 3.05
CA PRO A 212 -39.92 28.38 2.52
C PRO A 212 -39.25 28.20 1.15
N ALA A 213 -39.81 28.86 0.14
CA ALA A 213 -39.22 28.93 -1.19
C ALA A 213 -37.82 29.55 -1.10
N MET A 214 -36.80 28.79 -1.47
CA MET A 214 -35.47 29.36 -1.71
C MET A 214 -35.55 30.27 -2.93
N ASP A 215 -35.36 31.56 -2.71
CA ASP A 215 -35.15 32.58 -3.74
C ASP A 215 -33.85 32.25 -4.49
N LEU A 216 -33.99 31.66 -5.68
CA LEU A 216 -32.90 31.47 -6.64
C LEU A 216 -32.79 32.72 -7.52
N SER A 217 -32.39 33.82 -6.91
CA SER A 217 -31.84 34.95 -7.65
C SER A 217 -30.38 34.62 -8.03
N PRO A 218 -30.00 34.67 -9.32
CA PRO A 218 -28.62 34.43 -9.71
C PRO A 218 -27.74 35.56 -9.19
N ILE A 219 -26.82 35.22 -8.28
CA ILE A 219 -25.68 36.06 -7.93
C ILE A 219 -24.84 36.22 -9.19
N VAL A 220 -24.88 37.40 -9.78
CA VAL A 220 -23.93 37.85 -10.81
C VAL A 220 -22.60 38.09 -10.09
N PRO A 221 -21.53 37.33 -10.40
CA PRO A 221 -20.21 37.69 -9.91
C PRO A 221 -19.80 39.01 -10.56
N ASP A 222 -19.50 40.00 -9.73
CA ASP A 222 -18.91 41.25 -10.18
C ASP A 222 -17.60 40.93 -10.90
N ALA A 223 -17.51 41.36 -12.16
CA ALA A 223 -16.37 41.08 -13.02
C ALA A 223 -15.19 41.98 -12.61
N ALA A 224 -14.52 41.62 -11.52
CA ALA A 224 -13.24 42.19 -11.17
C ALA A 224 -12.21 41.79 -12.24
N ALA A 225 -11.62 42.80 -12.88
CA ALA A 225 -10.56 42.64 -13.87
C ALA A 225 -9.39 41.79 -13.32
N PRO A 226 -8.72 40.99 -14.16
CA PRO A 226 -7.60 40.16 -13.73
C PRO A 226 -6.45 41.01 -13.21
N VAL A 227 -5.99 40.68 -12.00
CA VAL A 227 -4.80 41.27 -11.38
C VAL A 227 -3.57 40.95 -12.25
N PRO A 228 -2.69 41.92 -12.58
CA PRO A 228 -1.48 41.64 -13.34
C PRO A 228 -0.56 40.71 -12.53
N MET A 229 -0.12 39.62 -13.16
CA MET A 229 0.89 38.72 -12.62
C MET A 229 2.20 39.49 -12.36
N PRO A 230 2.89 39.28 -11.22
CA PRO A 230 4.23 39.81 -11.04
C PRO A 230 5.19 39.16 -12.04
N ALA A 231 5.88 39.99 -12.82
CA ALA A 231 6.96 39.56 -13.69
C ALA A 231 8.13 39.06 -12.82
N TYR A 232 8.45 37.77 -12.91
CA TYR A 232 9.65 37.21 -12.30
C TYR A 232 10.90 37.67 -13.07
N PRO A 233 11.93 38.25 -12.41
CA PRO A 233 13.08 38.83 -13.09
C PRO A 233 14.23 37.85 -13.41
N TYR A 234 13.98 36.54 -13.53
CA TYR A 234 15.05 35.58 -13.81
C TYR A 234 14.72 34.62 -14.97
N PRO A 235 15.55 34.54 -16.03
CA PRO A 235 15.44 33.48 -17.00
C PRO A 235 15.85 32.15 -16.37
N ILE A 236 14.98 31.13 -16.49
CA ILE A 236 15.30 29.75 -16.15
C ILE A 236 16.27 29.23 -17.22
N THR A 237 17.57 29.27 -16.91
CA THR A 237 18.59 28.61 -17.72
C THR A 237 18.63 27.13 -17.32
N LEU A 238 18.06 26.27 -18.16
CA LEU A 238 18.20 24.81 -18.05
C LEU A 238 19.68 24.41 -18.24
N PRO A 239 20.25 23.54 -17.39
CA PRO A 239 21.59 23.01 -17.60
C PRO A 239 21.64 22.09 -18.84
N PRO A 240 22.75 22.06 -19.60
CA PRO A 240 22.85 21.40 -20.90
C PRO A 240 22.91 19.86 -20.85
N SER A 241 22.55 19.21 -19.75
CA SER A 241 22.59 17.75 -19.61
C SER A 241 21.29 17.01 -19.99
N PHE A 242 20.34 17.69 -20.63
CA PHE A 242 19.04 17.11 -21.03
C PHE A 242 18.76 17.12 -22.55
N LEU A 243 19.77 17.38 -23.38
CA LEU A 243 19.70 17.10 -24.81
C LEU A 243 20.56 15.88 -25.11
N ASP A 244 19.96 14.70 -24.97
CA ASP A 244 20.35 13.57 -25.82
C ASP A 244 19.15 13.15 -26.67
N GLU A 245 19.51 12.82 -27.90
CA GLU A 245 18.74 12.95 -29.11
C GLU A 245 18.35 11.55 -29.58
N SER A 246 17.14 11.09 -29.25
CA SER A 246 16.49 9.99 -30.00
C SER A 246 15.02 9.80 -29.61
N TYR A 247 14.15 10.71 -30.06
CA TYR A 247 12.77 10.31 -30.32
C TYR A 247 12.22 11.06 -31.53
N SER A 248 12.14 10.34 -32.65
CA SER A 248 11.57 10.83 -33.90
C SER A 248 10.05 10.52 -33.93
N PRO A 249 9.16 11.52 -33.99
CA PRO A 249 7.73 11.25 -34.12
C PRO A 249 7.37 11.13 -35.61
N ARG A 250 7.21 9.89 -36.11
CA ARG A 250 6.66 9.67 -37.45
C ARG A 250 5.14 9.81 -37.40
N SER A 251 4.64 10.89 -37.98
CA SER A 251 3.22 11.21 -38.10
C SER A 251 2.55 10.51 -39.30
N LYS A 252 1.33 10.01 -39.04
CA LYS A 252 0.12 9.94 -39.90
C LYS A 252 0.11 9.10 -41.19
N SER A 253 -0.71 8.04 -41.16
CA SER A 253 -1.82 7.79 -42.13
C SER A 253 -2.70 6.67 -41.53
N GLY A 254 -4.00 6.87 -41.30
CA GLY A 254 -5.02 6.91 -42.34
C GLY A 254 -5.69 5.53 -42.47
N TRP A 255 -6.34 5.03 -41.42
CA TRP A 255 -7.13 3.79 -41.51
C TRP A 255 -8.51 4.09 -42.11
N LYS A 256 -8.57 3.87 -43.42
CA LYS A 256 -9.76 3.92 -44.26
C LYS A 256 -10.51 2.59 -44.11
N GLY A 257 -11.76 2.68 -43.67
CA GLY A 257 -12.66 1.54 -43.60
C GLY A 257 -12.85 0.85 -44.96
N ARG A 258 -13.00 -0.47 -44.92
CA ARG A 258 -13.53 -1.23 -46.05
C ARG A 258 -14.44 -2.34 -45.58
N HIS A 259 -15.72 -2.14 -45.87
CA HIS A 259 -16.73 -3.19 -45.95
C HIS A 259 -16.36 -4.21 -47.04
N ARG A 260 -16.50 -5.49 -46.71
CA ARG A 260 -16.82 -6.62 -47.60
C ARG A 260 -17.43 -7.68 -46.68
N GLY A 261 -18.63 -8.18 -46.87
CA GLY A 261 -19.24 -8.57 -48.13
C GLY A 261 -19.35 -10.09 -48.13
N THR A 262 -20.51 -10.55 -47.67
CA THR A 262 -21.15 -11.86 -47.82
C THR A 262 -20.58 -12.84 -48.86
N GLY A 263 -20.50 -14.12 -48.45
CA GLY A 263 -20.99 -15.22 -49.28
C GLY A 263 -20.04 -16.38 -49.56
N LYS A 264 -20.46 -17.56 -49.07
CA LYS A 264 -20.71 -18.81 -49.84
C LYS A 264 -19.82 -20.03 -49.51
N VAL A 265 -20.45 -20.93 -48.74
CA VAL A 265 -20.55 -22.40 -48.82
C VAL A 265 -19.56 -23.17 -49.71
N GLY A 266 -18.92 -24.20 -49.12
CA GLY A 266 -18.21 -25.25 -49.85
C GLY A 266 -17.65 -26.36 -48.95
N ALA A 267 -18.47 -27.40 -48.74
CA ALA A 267 -18.18 -28.82 -48.43
C ALA A 267 -16.91 -29.27 -47.68
N SER A 268 -17.14 -30.07 -46.62
CA SER A 268 -16.23 -31.06 -46.01
C SER A 268 -15.78 -32.14 -47.03
N PRO A 269 -14.71 -32.91 -46.73
CA PRO A 269 -14.96 -34.19 -46.04
C PRO A 269 -13.87 -34.63 -45.02
N THR A 270 -14.36 -35.26 -43.94
CA THR A 270 -13.85 -36.44 -43.21
C THR A 270 -12.35 -36.75 -43.13
N SER A 271 -11.82 -36.85 -41.90
CA SER A 271 -11.46 -38.14 -41.27
C SER A 271 -10.85 -37.95 -39.87
N SER A 272 -11.43 -38.66 -38.88
CA SER A 272 -10.86 -38.92 -37.57
C SER A 272 -9.91 -40.13 -37.63
N PRO A 273 -9.00 -40.27 -36.65
CA PRO A 273 -9.14 -41.37 -35.69
C PRO A 273 -8.86 -40.88 -34.25
N ALA A 274 -9.72 -41.19 -33.27
CA ALA A 274 -9.87 -42.44 -32.53
C ALA A 274 -9.12 -42.40 -31.19
N ALA A 275 -9.91 -42.65 -30.15
CA ALA A 275 -9.59 -42.55 -28.75
C ALA A 275 -8.61 -43.65 -28.27
N GLY A 276 -7.71 -43.26 -27.38
CA GLY A 276 -6.95 -44.18 -26.53
C GLY A 276 -7.27 -43.89 -25.07
N SER A 277 -8.01 -44.79 -24.42
CA SER A 277 -8.24 -44.75 -22.97
C SER A 277 -7.01 -45.33 -22.24
N PRO A 278 -6.66 -44.83 -21.04
CA PRO A 278 -5.55 -45.36 -20.26
C PRO A 278 -5.91 -46.68 -19.54
N PRO A 279 -4.92 -47.54 -19.23
CA PRO A 279 -5.14 -48.85 -18.64
C PRO A 279 -5.48 -48.80 -17.14
N SER A 280 -6.38 -49.69 -16.73
CA SER A 280 -6.77 -49.96 -15.34
C SER A 280 -5.64 -50.58 -14.51
N PRO A 281 -5.60 -50.34 -13.18
CA PRO A 281 -4.61 -50.95 -12.28
C PRO A 281 -4.93 -52.43 -11.96
N PRO A 282 -3.93 -53.22 -11.54
CA PRO A 282 -4.08 -54.66 -11.28
C PRO A 282 -4.84 -54.95 -9.99
N GLN A 283 -5.73 -55.95 -10.07
CA GLN A 283 -6.41 -56.56 -8.92
C GLN A 283 -5.41 -57.26 -8.00
N GLN A 284 -5.39 -56.86 -6.73
CA GLN A 284 -4.75 -57.63 -5.66
C GLN A 284 -5.63 -58.84 -5.32
N GLY A 285 -5.01 -60.02 -5.35
CA GLY A 285 -5.61 -61.29 -4.95
C GLY A 285 -5.99 -61.28 -3.46
N MET A 286 -7.22 -61.72 -3.20
CA MET A 286 -7.71 -62.05 -1.87
C MET A 286 -7.06 -63.39 -1.47
N GLY A 287 -6.23 -63.35 -0.42
CA GLY A 287 -5.69 -64.55 0.22
C GLY A 287 -6.71 -65.15 1.19
N ASP A 288 -6.85 -66.47 1.10
CA ASP A 288 -7.57 -67.33 2.04
C ASP A 288 -6.90 -67.39 3.42
N ALA A 289 -7.73 -67.53 4.46
CA ALA A 289 -7.61 -68.36 5.68
C ALA A 289 -8.10 -67.63 6.96
N PRO A 290 -8.51 -68.35 8.03
CA PRO A 290 -8.95 -69.75 8.14
C PRO A 290 -10.46 -69.92 8.44
#